data_AF-A0A1J5WTY5-F1
#
_entry.id   AF-A0A1J5WTY5-F1
#
_cell.length_a   1.000
_cell.length_b   1.000
_cell.length_c   1.000
_cell.angle_alpha   90.00
_cell.angle_beta   90.00
_cell.angle_gamma   90.00
#
_symmetry.space_group_name_H-M   'P 1'
#
loop_
_entity.id
_entity.type
_entity.pdbx_description
1 polymer ?
#
loop_
_entity_poly.entity_id
_entity_poly.type
_entity_poly.pdbx_seq_one_letter_code
_entity_poly.pdbx_strand_id
1 'polypeptide(L)'
;MFDLLHESFARHRDSFFLRKDGGVLIASKIFLQNEYEEVPKKLLFLYEQRQKTLEVVKQSVLDDIRRKDLEKQGALEAEGASSMERRDFSTAACMGCGDDECEDRAFLFPLCQEAHHHACLECLDSVVKDKQILVCPICRGKVDMFGMDEYKKAISQNAEGLSALITQYQIPDSFSLTQDLPNEAILLTEKTTVTLSNIEMSGELFFVLLEKTKITIGERFSIAGHIESEDCIRDHGMAREIPFYLRGVAVSDLTLGNIERMPPNSIGCSVKEINLRNTDLINILPKMRIHEDSKVKLLGLSAKKKNMFLQYFHKTK
;
A
#
# COMPACT_ATOMS: atom_id res chain seq x y z
N MET A 1 -16.87 5.04 -0.04
CA MET A 1 -16.01 6.14 -0.53
C MET A 1 -14.69 6.00 0.21
N PHE A 2 -13.65 5.44 -0.43
CA PHE A 2 -12.31 5.51 0.14
C PHE A 2 -11.95 6.98 0.20
N ASP A 3 -11.71 7.51 1.39
CA ASP A 3 -11.42 8.91 1.58
C ASP A 3 -9.94 9.15 1.21
N LEU A 4 -9.64 9.06 -0.08
CA LEU A 4 -8.29 9.29 -0.62
C LEU A 4 -7.76 10.68 -0.25
N LEU A 5 -8.66 11.62 0.07
CA LEU A 5 -8.32 12.93 0.64
C LEU A 5 -7.74 12.81 2.06
N HIS A 6 -8.15 11.82 2.85
CA HIS A 6 -7.58 11.52 4.16
C HIS A 6 -6.29 10.69 4.08
N GLU A 7 -6.04 9.98 2.98
CA GLU A 7 -4.78 9.23 2.80
C GLU A 7 -3.62 10.11 2.31
N SER A 8 -3.91 11.26 1.69
CA SER A 8 -2.87 12.19 1.23
C SER A 8 -2.24 12.93 2.40
N PHE A 9 -0.91 12.96 2.48
CA PHE A 9 -0.17 13.71 3.51
C PHE A 9 0.20 15.12 3.03
N ALA A 10 0.09 15.39 1.73
CA ALA A 10 0.29 16.71 1.16
C ALA A 10 -0.51 16.87 -0.13
N ARG A 11 -0.87 18.11 -0.45
CA ARG A 11 -1.59 18.48 -1.66
C ARG A 11 -0.97 19.72 -2.29
N HIS A 12 -0.94 19.76 -3.61
CA HIS A 12 -0.54 20.93 -4.39
C HIS A 12 -1.46 21.08 -5.59
N ARG A 13 -2.25 22.16 -5.64
CA ARG A 13 -3.31 22.36 -6.63
C ARG A 13 -4.22 21.13 -6.67
N ASP A 14 -4.40 20.54 -7.85
CA ASP A 14 -5.17 19.31 -8.07
C ASP A 14 -4.34 18.03 -7.92
N SER A 15 -3.11 18.10 -7.42
CA SER A 15 -2.25 16.94 -7.20
C SER A 15 -2.14 16.57 -5.73
N PHE A 16 -2.07 15.27 -5.47
CA PHE A 16 -1.99 14.67 -4.15
C PHE A 16 -0.71 13.86 -4.01
N PHE A 17 -0.12 13.89 -2.80
CA PHE A 17 1.02 13.09 -2.41
C PHE A 17 0.57 12.03 -1.40
N LEU A 18 0.76 10.76 -1.76
CA LEU A 18 0.33 9.60 -0.99
C LEU A 18 1.56 8.78 -0.57
N ARG A 19 1.62 8.35 0.70
CA ARG A 19 2.63 7.38 1.14
C ARG A 19 2.23 6.00 0.62
N LYS A 20 3.17 5.30 -0.02
CA LYS A 20 3.05 3.89 -0.37
C LYS A 20 4.23 3.12 0.23
N ASP A 21 4.07 1.81 0.43
CA ASP A 21 5.09 0.98 1.08
C ASP A 21 6.47 1.06 0.39
N GLY A 22 6.49 1.34 -0.92
CA GLY A 22 7.72 1.49 -1.71
C GLY A 22 8.11 2.92 -2.11
N GLY A 23 7.39 3.97 -1.69
CA GLY A 23 7.64 5.30 -2.22
C GLY A 23 6.61 6.39 -1.90
N VAL A 24 6.66 7.45 -2.70
CA VAL A 24 5.69 8.55 -2.72
C VAL A 24 4.98 8.54 -4.05
N LEU A 25 3.66 8.36 -4.03
CA LEU A 25 2.83 8.46 -5.22
C LEU A 25 2.34 9.90 -5.37
N ILE A 26 2.61 10.49 -6.53
CA ILE A 26 2.04 11.76 -6.98
C ILE A 26 0.91 11.40 -7.94
N ALA A 27 -0.29 11.87 -7.66
CA ALA A 27 -1.45 11.63 -8.52
C ALA A 27 -2.33 12.87 -8.63
N SER A 28 -2.82 13.15 -9.84
CA SER A 28 -3.82 14.19 -10.03
C SER A 28 -5.20 13.74 -9.53
N LYS A 29 -6.05 14.69 -9.19
CA LYS A 29 -7.45 14.48 -8.81
C LYS A 29 -8.19 13.68 -9.88
N ILE A 30 -7.95 14.01 -11.15
CA ILE A 30 -8.56 13.35 -12.31
C ILE A 30 -8.13 11.88 -12.37
N PHE A 31 -6.83 11.61 -12.18
CA PHE A 31 -6.32 10.25 -12.13
C PHE A 31 -6.98 9.45 -11.01
N LEU A 32 -7.04 9.99 -9.79
CA LEU A 32 -7.67 9.31 -8.65
C LEU A 32 -9.16 9.06 -8.85
N GLN A 33 -9.88 9.99 -9.49
CA GLN A 33 -11.30 9.80 -9.84
C GLN A 33 -11.48 8.68 -10.85
N ASN A 34 -10.66 8.65 -11.90
CA ASN A 34 -10.70 7.58 -12.90
C ASN A 34 -10.35 6.22 -12.28
N GLU A 35 -9.33 6.16 -11.43
CA GLU A 35 -8.94 4.94 -10.73
C GLU A 35 -10.08 4.45 -9.81
N TYR A 36 -10.74 5.37 -9.09
CA TYR A 36 -11.89 5.04 -8.23
C TYR A 36 -13.09 4.47 -9.00
N GLU A 37 -13.35 4.94 -10.22
CA GLU A 37 -14.45 4.41 -11.03
C GLU A 37 -14.09 3.12 -11.77
N GLU A 38 -12.86 3.00 -12.24
CA GLU A 38 -12.40 1.88 -13.08
C GLU A 38 -11.98 0.66 -12.26
N VAL A 39 -11.35 0.86 -11.10
CA VAL A 39 -10.85 -0.26 -10.27
C VAL A 39 -12.00 -1.15 -9.76
N PRO A 40 -13.11 -0.62 -9.19
CA PRO A 40 -14.22 -1.47 -8.75
C PRO A 40 -14.86 -2.25 -9.91
N LYS A 41 -15.05 -1.61 -11.08
CA LYS A 41 -15.59 -2.28 -12.27
C LYS A 41 -14.69 -3.43 -12.72
N LYS A 42 -13.37 -3.21 -12.71
CA LYS A 42 -12.40 -4.24 -13.09
C LYS A 42 -12.26 -5.34 -12.04
N LEU A 43 -12.32 -5.01 -10.75
CA LEU A 43 -12.36 -6.00 -9.67
C LEU A 43 -13.60 -6.89 -9.77
N LEU A 44 -14.75 -6.29 -10.07
CA LEU A 44 -15.99 -7.03 -10.32
C LEU A 44 -15.84 -7.95 -11.55
N PHE A 45 -15.30 -7.44 -12.66
CA PHE A 45 -15.02 -8.26 -13.85
C PHE A 45 -14.09 -9.45 -13.53
N LEU A 46 -13.02 -9.23 -12.78
CA LEU A 46 -12.09 -10.28 -12.36
C LEU A 46 -12.73 -11.28 -11.40
N TYR A 47 -13.61 -10.82 -10.51
CA TYR A 47 -14.42 -11.68 -9.66
C TYR A 47 -15.31 -12.61 -10.50
N GLU A 48 -16.04 -12.06 -11.47
CA GLU A 48 -16.87 -12.85 -12.39
C GLU A 48 -16.07 -13.85 -13.22
N GLN A 49 -14.89 -13.47 -13.72
CA GLN A 49 -14.00 -14.38 -14.47
C GLN A 49 -13.49 -15.54 -13.60
N ARG A 50 -13.11 -15.26 -12.34
CA ARG A 50 -12.73 -16.31 -11.37
C ARG A 50 -13.90 -17.24 -11.12
N GLN A 51 -15.09 -16.70 -10.89
CA GLN A 51 -16.29 -17.49 -10.67
C GLN A 51 -16.57 -18.41 -11.86
N LYS A 52 -16.53 -17.89 -13.09
CA LYS A 52 -16.72 -18.70 -14.32
C LYS A 52 -15.70 -19.84 -14.43
N THR A 53 -14.41 -19.54 -14.19
CA THR A 53 -13.34 -20.53 -14.26
C THR A 53 -13.53 -21.63 -13.22
N LEU A 54 -13.84 -21.26 -11.99
CA LEU A 54 -14.03 -22.20 -10.90
C LEU A 54 -15.34 -22.98 -11.01
N GLU A 55 -16.38 -22.42 -11.63
CA GLU A 55 -17.65 -23.13 -11.88
C GLU A 55 -17.43 -24.33 -12.82
N VAL A 56 -16.59 -24.18 -13.84
CA VAL A 56 -16.21 -25.30 -14.72
C VAL A 56 -15.53 -26.42 -13.92
N VAL A 57 -14.58 -26.07 -13.06
CA VAL A 57 -13.85 -27.03 -12.22
C VAL A 57 -14.78 -27.71 -11.21
N LYS A 58 -15.64 -26.91 -10.55
CA LYS A 58 -16.65 -27.40 -9.61
C LYS A 58 -17.58 -28.41 -10.27
N GLN A 59 -18.09 -28.09 -11.46
CA GLN A 59 -19.00 -28.98 -12.18
C GLN A 59 -18.31 -30.30 -12.53
N SER A 60 -17.06 -30.26 -12.98
CA SER A 60 -16.26 -31.46 -13.24
C SER A 60 -16.11 -32.36 -12.00
N VAL A 61 -15.83 -31.76 -10.83
CA VAL A 61 -15.71 -32.50 -9.56
C VAL A 61 -17.02 -33.18 -9.18
N LEU A 62 -18.13 -32.43 -9.26
CA LEU A 62 -19.44 -32.97 -8.91
C LEU A 62 -19.88 -34.09 -9.86
N ASP A 63 -19.57 -33.98 -11.15
CA ASP A 63 -19.91 -35.01 -12.13
C ASP A 63 -19.05 -36.28 -11.97
N ASP A 64 -17.77 -36.14 -11.61
CA ASP A 64 -16.92 -37.28 -11.25
C ASP A 64 -17.43 -38.00 -10.00
N ILE A 65 -17.87 -37.26 -8.98
CA ILE A 65 -18.47 -37.83 -7.76
C ILE A 65 -19.76 -38.60 -8.10
N ARG A 66 -20.66 -38.00 -8.87
CA ARG A 66 -21.91 -38.64 -9.30
C ARG A 66 -21.64 -39.95 -10.06
N ARG A 67 -20.63 -39.95 -10.94
CA ARG A 67 -20.23 -41.15 -11.69
C ARG A 67 -19.76 -42.27 -10.75
N LYS A 68 -18.86 -41.95 -9.80
CA LYS A 68 -18.38 -42.92 -8.81
C LYS A 68 -19.51 -43.47 -7.94
N ASP A 69 -20.47 -42.64 -7.56
CA ASP A 69 -21.61 -43.07 -6.73
C ASP A 69 -22.54 -44.01 -7.51
N LEU A 70 -22.77 -43.75 -8.82
CA LEU A 70 -23.52 -44.65 -9.70
C LEU A 70 -22.81 -46.00 -9.90
N GLU A 71 -21.50 -46.01 -10.09
CA GLU A 71 -20.70 -47.23 -10.22
C GLU A 71 -20.77 -48.09 -8.95
N LYS A 72 -20.62 -47.46 -7.77
CA LYS A 72 -20.75 -48.15 -6.47
C LYS A 72 -22.15 -48.70 -6.26
N GLN A 73 -23.18 -47.94 -6.61
CA GLN A 73 -24.56 -48.40 -6.49
C GLN A 73 -24.81 -49.61 -7.39
N GLY A 74 -24.35 -49.61 -8.64
CA GLY A 74 -24.45 -50.76 -9.52
C GLY A 74 -23.72 -52.01 -8.98
N ALA A 75 -22.56 -51.82 -8.34
CA ALA A 75 -21.84 -52.92 -7.69
C ALA A 75 -22.60 -53.49 -6.48
N LEU A 76 -23.17 -52.63 -5.62
CA LEU A 76 -23.96 -53.05 -4.46
C LEU A 76 -25.26 -53.75 -4.85
N GLU A 77 -25.93 -53.26 -5.91
CA GLU A 77 -27.13 -53.90 -6.46
C GLU A 77 -26.82 -55.30 -7.00
N ALA A 78 -25.66 -55.49 -7.64
CA ALA A 78 -25.19 -56.80 -8.08
C ALA A 78 -24.90 -57.76 -6.92
N GLU A 79 -24.54 -57.23 -5.74
CA GLU A 79 -24.28 -57.99 -4.51
C GLU A 79 -25.55 -58.21 -3.65
N GLY A 80 -26.72 -57.74 -4.09
CA GLY A 80 -27.98 -57.92 -3.39
C GLY A 80 -28.16 -57.03 -2.14
N ALA A 81 -27.35 -55.99 -1.98
CA ALA A 81 -27.48 -55.01 -0.91
C ALA A 81 -28.45 -53.88 -1.29
N SER A 82 -29.22 -53.35 -0.32
CA SER A 82 -30.18 -52.27 -0.56
C SER A 82 -29.49 -50.91 -0.76
N SER A 83 -30.11 -50.06 -1.58
CA SER A 83 -29.63 -48.75 -2.06
C SER A 83 -28.97 -47.86 -1.00
N MET A 84 -27.83 -47.26 -1.35
CA MET A 84 -27.21 -46.17 -0.61
C MET A 84 -27.94 -44.84 -0.88
N GLU A 85 -28.12 -44.00 0.13
CA GLU A 85 -28.62 -42.63 -0.07
C GLU A 85 -27.63 -41.82 -0.92
N ARG A 86 -28.15 -41.15 -1.96
CA ARG A 86 -27.36 -40.26 -2.80
C ARG A 86 -26.94 -39.03 -2.00
N ARG A 87 -25.69 -38.60 -2.15
CA ARG A 87 -25.21 -37.35 -1.57
C ARG A 87 -25.96 -36.17 -2.18
N ASP A 88 -26.58 -35.36 -1.31
CA ASP A 88 -27.16 -34.08 -1.69
C ASP A 88 -26.16 -32.96 -1.41
N PHE A 89 -25.76 -32.24 -2.46
CA PHE A 89 -24.83 -31.11 -2.38
C PHE A 89 -25.54 -29.76 -2.29
N SER A 90 -26.88 -29.73 -2.33
CA SER A 90 -27.67 -28.50 -2.30
C SER A 90 -27.68 -27.81 -0.93
N THR A 91 -27.30 -28.53 0.14
CA THR A 91 -27.23 -28.05 1.53
C THR A 91 -25.80 -27.69 1.97
N ALA A 92 -24.86 -27.63 1.03
CA ALA A 92 -23.49 -27.27 1.35
C ALA A 92 -23.42 -25.82 1.89
N ALA A 93 -22.75 -25.63 3.03
CA ALA A 93 -22.44 -24.32 3.58
C ALA A 93 -20.94 -24.01 3.44
N CYS A 94 -20.59 -22.73 3.45
CA CYS A 94 -19.19 -22.31 3.48
C CYS A 94 -18.55 -22.71 4.83
N MET A 95 -17.46 -23.46 4.78
CA MET A 95 -16.70 -23.84 5.98
C MET A 95 -16.05 -22.64 6.69
N GLY A 96 -15.78 -21.55 5.96
CA GLY A 96 -15.07 -20.38 6.49
C GLY A 96 -15.98 -19.45 7.31
N CYS A 97 -17.10 -19.01 6.72
CA CYS A 97 -18.04 -18.10 7.39
C CYS A 97 -19.20 -18.81 8.07
N GLY A 98 -19.56 -20.03 7.65
CA GLY A 98 -20.70 -20.78 8.20
C GLY A 98 -22.08 -20.20 7.85
N ASP A 99 -22.13 -19.12 7.05
CA ASP A 99 -23.37 -18.39 6.77
C ASP A 99 -24.19 -18.98 5.63
N ASP A 100 -25.51 -19.04 5.85
CA ASP A 100 -26.57 -19.18 4.84
C ASP A 100 -26.92 -17.82 4.18
N GLU A 101 -26.39 -16.71 4.74
CA GLU A 101 -26.72 -15.31 4.41
C GLU A 101 -25.66 -14.59 3.55
N CYS A 102 -24.85 -15.32 2.76
CA CYS A 102 -24.17 -14.64 1.66
C CYS A 102 -25.24 -14.17 0.67
N GLU A 103 -25.54 -12.86 0.65
CA GLU A 103 -26.70 -12.25 -0.02
C GLU A 103 -26.85 -12.55 -1.52
N ASP A 104 -25.85 -13.15 -2.16
CA ASP A 104 -25.93 -13.68 -3.53
C ASP A 104 -25.48 -15.13 -3.56
N ARG A 105 -26.36 -16.09 -3.22
CA ARG A 105 -26.20 -17.56 -3.38
C ARG A 105 -24.74 -17.96 -3.57
N ALA A 106 -23.94 -17.81 -2.50
CA ALA A 106 -22.48 -17.75 -2.61
C ALA A 106 -21.97 -18.88 -3.50
N PHE A 107 -21.18 -18.53 -4.51
CA PHE A 107 -20.43 -19.53 -5.24
C PHE A 107 -19.61 -20.35 -4.23
N LEU A 108 -20.03 -21.59 -3.99
CA LEU A 108 -19.34 -22.52 -3.10
C LEU A 108 -18.47 -23.45 -3.93
N PHE A 109 -17.17 -23.43 -3.63
CA PHE A 109 -16.16 -24.24 -4.28
C PHE A 109 -15.69 -25.37 -3.37
N PRO A 110 -15.63 -26.63 -3.87
CA PRO A 110 -15.18 -27.76 -3.07
C PRO A 110 -13.69 -27.65 -2.69
N LEU A 111 -13.38 -27.91 -1.43
CA LEU A 111 -12.00 -27.87 -0.90
C LEU A 111 -11.17 -29.11 -1.25
N CYS A 112 -11.81 -30.19 -1.70
CA CYS A 112 -11.18 -31.46 -2.08
C CYS A 112 -11.97 -32.14 -3.20
N GLN A 113 -11.37 -33.10 -3.90
CA GLN A 113 -12.01 -33.81 -5.02
C GLN A 113 -13.24 -34.64 -4.63
N GLU A 114 -13.40 -34.97 -3.34
CA GLU A 114 -14.57 -35.68 -2.82
C GLU A 114 -15.68 -34.75 -2.29
N ALA A 115 -15.48 -33.42 -2.44
CA ALA A 115 -16.42 -32.37 -2.06
C ALA A 115 -16.95 -32.45 -0.61
N HIS A 116 -16.12 -32.90 0.33
CA HIS A 116 -16.50 -33.00 1.75
C HIS A 116 -16.87 -31.66 2.39
N HIS A 117 -16.16 -30.60 2.03
CA HIS A 117 -16.34 -29.24 2.54
C HIS A 117 -16.20 -28.24 1.40
N HIS A 118 -16.87 -27.11 1.52
CA HIS A 118 -16.88 -26.05 0.52
C HIS A 118 -16.44 -24.72 1.12
N ALA A 119 -15.97 -23.80 0.30
CA ALA A 119 -15.68 -22.42 0.69
C ALA A 119 -16.23 -21.44 -0.34
N CYS A 120 -16.71 -20.29 0.12
CA CYS A 120 -17.08 -19.19 -0.75
C CYS A 120 -15.83 -18.46 -1.28
N LEU A 121 -15.98 -17.70 -2.37
CA LEU A 121 -14.88 -16.94 -2.95
C LEU A 121 -14.29 -15.93 -1.97
N GLU A 122 -15.11 -15.31 -1.14
CA GLU A 122 -14.64 -14.31 -0.16
C GLU A 122 -13.73 -14.93 0.90
N CYS A 123 -14.10 -16.10 1.44
CA CYS A 123 -13.26 -16.82 2.38
C CYS A 123 -11.95 -17.31 1.72
N LEU A 124 -12.00 -17.76 0.47
CA LEU A 124 -10.81 -18.13 -0.29
C LEU A 124 -9.90 -16.91 -0.54
N ASP A 125 -10.47 -15.76 -0.90
CA ASP A 125 -9.76 -14.49 -1.11
C ASP A 125 -9.06 -14.02 0.18
N SER A 126 -9.80 -14.04 1.29
CA SER A 126 -9.31 -13.64 2.62
C SER A 126 -8.10 -14.49 3.05
N VAL A 127 -8.22 -15.81 2.91
CA VAL A 127 -7.17 -16.75 3.30
C VAL A 127 -5.91 -16.60 2.45
N VAL A 128 -6.05 -16.33 1.15
CA VAL A 128 -4.88 -16.05 0.29
C VAL A 128 -4.20 -14.73 0.68
N LYS A 129 -4.96 -13.66 0.99
CA LYS A 129 -4.41 -12.38 1.44
C LYS A 129 -3.58 -12.54 2.72
N ASP A 130 -4.07 -13.34 3.65
CA ASP A 130 -3.39 -13.62 4.93
C ASP A 130 -2.26 -14.66 4.82
N LYS A 131 -1.96 -15.15 3.60
CA LYS A 131 -0.99 -16.22 3.34
C LYS A 131 -1.31 -17.51 4.12
N GLN A 132 -2.59 -17.72 4.41
CA GLN A 132 -3.11 -18.92 5.04
C GLN A 132 -3.60 -19.93 4.00
N ILE A 133 -4.05 -21.11 4.44
CA ILE A 133 -4.55 -22.17 3.56
C ILE A 133 -5.81 -22.78 4.18
N LEU A 134 -6.89 -22.89 3.39
CA LEU A 134 -8.07 -23.67 3.76
C LEU A 134 -7.85 -25.12 3.34
N VAL A 135 -7.97 -26.03 4.30
CA VAL A 135 -7.78 -27.47 4.08
C VAL A 135 -9.01 -28.20 4.55
N CYS A 136 -9.50 -29.13 3.72
CA CYS A 136 -10.58 -30.02 4.08
C CYS A 136 -10.22 -30.85 5.35
N PRO A 137 -10.98 -30.74 6.46
CA PRO A 137 -10.70 -31.44 7.71
C PRO A 137 -10.65 -32.96 7.57
N ILE A 138 -11.51 -33.53 6.71
CA ILE A 138 -11.61 -34.97 6.49
C ILE A 138 -10.39 -35.49 5.71
N CYS A 139 -9.88 -34.70 4.76
CA CYS A 139 -8.77 -35.10 3.92
C CYS A 139 -7.39 -34.78 4.52
N ARG A 140 -7.28 -34.10 5.67
CA ARG A 140 -6.02 -33.57 6.25
C ARG A 140 -4.81 -34.53 6.26
N GLY A 141 -5.02 -35.85 6.26
CA GLY A 141 -3.94 -36.86 6.22
C GLY A 141 -3.40 -37.20 4.83
N LYS A 142 -4.10 -36.81 3.77
CA LYS A 142 -3.66 -36.89 2.37
C LYS A 142 -3.42 -35.44 1.95
N VAL A 143 -2.26 -35.09 1.43
CA VAL A 143 -1.89 -33.69 1.07
C VAL A 143 -2.68 -33.22 -0.16
N ASP A 144 -4.01 -33.32 -0.13
CA ASP A 144 -4.90 -32.89 -1.18
C ASP A 144 -5.27 -31.43 -0.91
N MET A 145 -4.52 -30.53 -1.55
CA MET A 145 -4.78 -29.08 -1.55
C MET A 145 -5.62 -28.66 -2.76
N PHE A 146 -6.31 -29.61 -3.42
CA PHE A 146 -7.06 -29.38 -4.66
C PHE A 146 -7.81 -28.06 -4.69
N GLY A 147 -8.65 -27.79 -3.67
CA GLY A 147 -9.46 -26.57 -3.65
C GLY A 147 -8.63 -25.29 -3.72
N MET A 148 -7.54 -25.24 -2.95
CA MET A 148 -6.64 -24.10 -2.91
C MET A 148 -5.74 -24.02 -4.14
N ASP A 149 -5.33 -25.16 -4.71
CA ASP A 149 -4.49 -25.21 -5.91
C ASP A 149 -5.26 -24.73 -7.14
N GLU A 150 -6.50 -25.21 -7.34
CA GLU A 150 -7.38 -24.74 -8.42
C GLU A 150 -7.74 -23.26 -8.25
N TYR A 151 -8.00 -22.83 -7.02
CA TYR A 151 -8.23 -21.42 -6.72
C TYR A 151 -7.01 -20.55 -7.06
N LYS A 152 -5.81 -20.97 -6.65
CA LYS A 152 -4.56 -20.26 -6.98
C LYS A 152 -4.29 -20.25 -8.48
N LYS A 153 -4.61 -21.32 -9.22
CA LYS A 153 -4.53 -21.34 -10.70
C LYS A 153 -5.45 -20.29 -11.31
N ALA A 154 -6.71 -20.23 -10.86
CA ALA A 154 -7.69 -19.24 -11.32
C ALA A 154 -7.28 -17.80 -10.97
N ILE A 155 -6.65 -17.57 -9.82
CA ILE A 155 -6.06 -16.26 -9.50
C ILE A 155 -4.85 -15.97 -10.37
N SER A 156 -3.94 -16.92 -10.57
CA SER A 156 -2.68 -16.68 -11.28
C SER A 156 -2.91 -16.28 -12.74
N GLN A 157 -3.92 -16.87 -13.39
CA GLN A 157 -4.36 -16.47 -14.73
C GLN A 157 -4.90 -15.03 -14.79
N ASN A 158 -5.41 -14.52 -13.68
CA ASN A 158 -5.98 -13.18 -13.56
C ASN A 158 -5.03 -12.17 -12.91
N ALA A 159 -3.98 -12.65 -12.23
CA ALA A 159 -2.98 -11.84 -11.52
C ALA A 159 -2.13 -11.02 -12.48
N GLU A 160 -1.89 -11.51 -13.71
CA GLU A 160 -1.27 -10.71 -14.77
C GLU A 160 -2.10 -9.46 -15.10
N GLY A 161 -3.44 -9.58 -15.08
CA GLY A 161 -4.35 -8.45 -15.29
C GLY A 161 -4.40 -7.45 -14.13
N LEU A 162 -4.26 -7.92 -12.88
CA LEU A 162 -4.33 -7.09 -11.67
C LEU A 162 -2.99 -6.42 -11.34
N SER A 163 -1.88 -7.14 -11.56
CA SER A 163 -0.52 -6.61 -11.58
C SER A 163 -0.42 -5.47 -12.60
N ALA A 164 -0.92 -5.65 -13.82
CA ALA A 164 -0.95 -4.59 -14.82
C ALA A 164 -1.76 -3.34 -14.41
N LEU A 165 -2.74 -3.47 -13.48
CA LEU A 165 -3.51 -2.34 -12.95
C LEU A 165 -2.77 -1.57 -11.86
N ILE A 166 -2.00 -2.26 -11.00
CA ILE A 166 -1.21 -1.63 -9.93
C ILE A 166 0.12 -1.08 -10.46
N THR A 167 0.60 -1.59 -11.61
CA THR A 167 1.87 -1.16 -12.23
C THR A 167 1.71 -0.01 -13.23
N GLN A 168 0.57 0.70 -13.25
CA GLN A 168 0.36 1.84 -14.17
C GLN A 168 1.17 3.08 -13.80
N TYR A 169 1.77 3.12 -12.62
CA TYR A 169 2.58 4.27 -12.22
C TYR A 169 3.88 4.29 -13.00
N GLN A 170 4.19 5.45 -13.57
CA GLN A 170 5.53 5.67 -14.08
C GLN A 170 6.49 5.73 -12.90
N ILE A 171 7.58 4.96 -12.96
CA ILE A 171 8.67 4.99 -11.99
C ILE A 171 9.88 5.60 -12.70
N PRO A 172 10.03 6.93 -12.67
CA PRO A 172 11.14 7.58 -13.34
C PRO A 172 12.45 7.33 -12.58
N ASP A 173 13.56 7.27 -13.33
CA ASP A 173 14.92 7.27 -12.76
C ASP A 173 15.26 8.64 -12.13
N SER A 174 14.76 9.72 -12.74
CA SER A 174 14.96 11.10 -12.30
C SER A 174 13.68 11.91 -12.39
N PHE A 175 13.41 12.73 -11.39
CA PHE A 175 12.22 13.59 -11.31
C PHE A 175 12.59 14.97 -10.77
N SER A 176 12.30 16.03 -11.51
CA SER A 176 12.49 17.40 -11.01
C SER A 176 11.20 17.88 -10.37
N LEU A 177 11.23 18.17 -9.07
CA LEU A 177 10.05 18.67 -8.37
C LEU A 177 9.88 20.16 -8.67
N THR A 178 8.74 20.53 -9.23
CA THR A 178 8.36 21.91 -9.57
C THR A 178 6.92 22.16 -9.12
N GLN A 179 6.41 23.39 -9.31
CA GLN A 179 5.00 23.68 -9.09
C GLN A 179 4.06 23.02 -10.11
N ASP A 180 4.57 22.72 -11.30
CA ASP A 180 3.78 22.15 -12.38
C ASP A 180 3.98 20.63 -12.36
N LEU A 181 3.16 20.00 -11.53
CA LEU A 181 3.15 18.56 -11.37
C LEU A 181 2.45 17.89 -12.57
N PRO A 182 2.87 16.66 -12.93
CA PRO A 182 2.27 15.90 -14.01
C PRO A 182 0.81 15.54 -13.72
N ASN A 183 0.02 15.38 -14.78
CA ASN A 183 -1.36 14.91 -14.65
C ASN A 183 -1.41 13.39 -14.46
N GLU A 184 -0.42 12.67 -14.98
CA GLU A 184 -0.23 11.25 -14.82
C GLU A 184 0.25 10.89 -13.41
N ALA A 185 -0.08 9.68 -12.97
CA ALA A 185 0.38 9.18 -11.69
C ALA A 185 1.84 8.69 -11.76
N ILE A 186 2.67 9.21 -10.86
CA ILE A 186 4.10 8.91 -10.77
C ILE A 186 4.42 8.36 -9.40
N LEU A 187 5.10 7.22 -9.35
CA LEU A 187 5.61 6.64 -8.11
C LEU A 187 7.10 6.92 -7.98
N LEU A 188 7.45 7.77 -7.02
CA LEU A 188 8.83 8.06 -6.65
C LEU A 188 9.30 7.04 -5.62
N THR A 189 10.34 6.29 -5.96
CA THR A 189 10.88 5.21 -5.10
C THR A 189 12.27 5.54 -4.59
N GLU A 190 12.86 4.66 -3.79
CA GLU A 190 14.25 4.77 -3.33
C GLU A 190 15.27 4.80 -4.47
N LYS A 191 14.89 4.34 -5.67
CA LYS A 191 15.73 4.36 -6.87
C LYS A 191 15.63 5.69 -7.61
N THR A 192 14.49 6.37 -7.49
CA THR A 192 14.21 7.64 -8.16
C THR A 192 15.03 8.76 -7.53
N THR A 193 15.71 9.53 -8.39
CA THR A 193 16.45 10.73 -7.99
C THR A 193 15.56 11.96 -8.16
N VAL A 194 15.14 12.54 -7.04
CA VAL A 194 14.33 13.74 -6.98
C VAL A 194 15.24 14.96 -6.88
N THR A 195 15.15 15.87 -7.85
CA THR A 195 15.89 17.12 -7.87
C THR A 195 15.05 18.24 -7.28
N LEU A 196 15.58 18.92 -6.26
CA LEU A 196 14.96 20.08 -5.62
C LEU A 196 15.72 21.34 -6.01
N SER A 197 15.01 22.35 -6.54
CA SER A 197 15.63 23.56 -7.07
C SER A 197 14.66 24.73 -7.03
N ASN A 198 15.04 25.83 -6.38
CA ASN A 198 14.33 27.11 -6.43
C ASN A 198 12.82 27.05 -6.14
N ILE A 199 12.42 26.21 -5.17
CA ILE A 199 11.04 26.10 -4.69
C ILE A 199 10.98 26.26 -3.17
N GLU A 200 9.83 26.67 -2.66
CA GLU A 200 9.44 26.47 -1.25
C GLU A 200 8.53 25.24 -1.18
N MET A 201 8.71 24.38 -0.18
CA MET A 201 7.80 23.25 0.06
C MET A 201 7.46 23.04 1.54
N SER A 202 6.42 22.26 1.83
CA SER A 202 6.16 21.87 3.20
C SER A 202 7.27 20.97 3.75
N GLY A 203 7.65 21.19 5.01
CA GLY A 203 8.62 20.34 5.70
C GLY A 203 8.17 18.88 5.72
N GLU A 204 6.87 18.62 5.82
CA GLU A 204 6.31 17.27 5.74
C GLU A 204 6.62 16.59 4.40
N LEU A 205 6.33 17.26 3.28
CA LEU A 205 6.66 16.74 1.96
C LEU A 205 8.16 16.49 1.81
N PHE A 206 8.99 17.45 2.23
CA PHE A 206 10.43 17.31 2.21
C PHE A 206 10.92 16.07 2.97
N PHE A 207 10.46 15.85 4.20
CA PHE A 207 10.91 14.72 5.01
C PHE A 207 10.42 13.37 4.46
N VAL A 208 9.21 13.31 3.89
CA VAL A 208 8.73 12.07 3.25
C VAL A 208 9.60 11.76 2.02
N LEU A 209 9.90 12.75 1.17
CA LEU A 209 10.78 12.55 0.02
C LEU A 209 12.19 12.16 0.45
N LEU A 210 12.73 12.78 1.50
CA LEU A 210 14.04 12.48 2.07
C LEU A 210 14.14 11.03 2.55
N GLU A 211 13.05 10.50 3.12
CA GLU A 211 12.94 9.13 3.63
C GLU A 211 12.79 8.09 2.50
N LYS A 212 12.07 8.45 1.43
CA LYS A 212 11.58 7.48 0.44
C LYS A 212 12.27 7.54 -0.92
N THR A 213 13.08 8.56 -1.20
CA THR A 213 13.69 8.79 -2.52
C THR A 213 15.16 9.19 -2.40
N LYS A 214 15.91 9.19 -3.51
CA LYS A 214 17.24 9.84 -3.54
C LYS A 214 17.06 11.32 -3.79
N ILE A 215 17.67 12.18 -2.98
CA ILE A 215 17.57 13.63 -3.15
C ILE A 215 18.84 14.19 -3.78
N THR A 216 18.67 15.06 -4.77
CA THR A 216 19.71 15.92 -5.32
C THR A 216 19.28 17.38 -5.21
N ILE A 217 20.20 18.25 -4.80
CA ILE A 217 19.94 19.69 -4.72
C ILE A 217 20.50 20.34 -5.98
N GLY A 218 19.62 20.86 -6.83
CA GLY A 218 20.00 21.65 -8.02
C GLY A 218 20.37 23.07 -7.62
N GLU A 219 19.46 23.74 -6.93
CA GLU A 219 19.65 25.08 -6.37
C GLU A 219 19.13 25.14 -4.93
N ARG A 220 19.37 26.26 -4.25
CA ARG A 220 18.80 26.48 -2.93
C ARG A 220 17.27 26.43 -3.00
N PHE A 221 16.67 25.80 -2.00
CA PHE A 221 15.22 25.69 -1.85
C PHE A 221 14.86 26.00 -0.40
N SER A 222 13.57 26.19 -0.10
CA SER A 222 13.10 26.48 1.24
C SER A 222 12.06 25.49 1.74
N ILE A 223 11.96 25.33 3.06
CA ILE A 223 10.94 24.53 3.72
C ILE A 223 10.15 25.35 4.74
N ALA A 224 8.84 25.11 4.80
CA ALA A 224 7.90 25.80 5.69
C ALA A 224 6.96 24.82 6.42
N GLY A 225 6.22 25.31 7.40
CA GLY A 225 5.20 24.52 8.09
C GLY A 225 4.12 23.99 7.14
N HIS A 226 3.62 22.78 7.42
CA HIS A 226 2.52 22.18 6.66
C HIS A 226 1.16 22.67 7.19
N ILE A 227 0.25 22.96 6.25
CA ILE A 227 -1.16 23.22 6.50
C ILE A 227 -1.92 22.39 5.47
N GLU A 228 -2.77 21.47 5.94
CA GLU A 228 -3.47 20.48 5.11
C GLU A 228 -4.32 21.11 4.00
N SER A 229 -4.90 22.28 4.25
CA SER A 229 -5.77 22.96 3.30
C SER A 229 -5.04 23.71 2.18
N GLU A 230 -3.71 23.78 2.20
CA GLU A 230 -2.94 24.68 1.34
C GLU A 230 -1.89 23.97 0.50
N ASP A 231 -1.48 24.63 -0.58
CA ASP A 231 -0.47 24.13 -1.50
C ASP A 231 0.87 23.90 -0.81
N CYS A 232 1.38 22.67 -0.92
CA CYS A 232 2.62 22.23 -0.32
C CYS A 232 3.87 22.58 -1.14
N ILE A 233 3.74 23.17 -2.34
CA ILE A 233 4.87 23.63 -3.19
C ILE A 233 4.58 25.05 -3.69
N ARG A 234 5.59 25.92 -3.69
CA ARG A 234 5.50 27.33 -4.10
C ARG A 234 6.80 27.84 -4.70
N ASP A 235 6.77 29.04 -5.27
CA ASP A 235 7.96 29.72 -5.77
C ASP A 235 8.81 30.18 -4.61
N HIS A 236 10.12 30.02 -4.78
CA HIS A 236 11.12 30.49 -3.85
C HIS A 236 11.08 32.02 -3.75
N GLY A 237 10.53 32.55 -2.66
CA GLY A 237 10.40 33.99 -2.40
C GLY A 237 8.99 34.45 -2.02
N MET A 238 7.97 33.60 -2.15
CA MET A 238 6.61 33.87 -1.66
C MET A 238 6.49 33.51 -0.17
N ALA A 239 7.46 34.01 0.63
CA ALA A 239 7.86 33.43 1.91
C ALA A 239 6.70 33.29 2.90
N ARG A 240 6.42 32.04 3.26
CA ARG A 240 5.70 31.72 4.49
C ARG A 240 6.64 31.86 5.67
N GLU A 241 6.36 32.84 6.51
CA GLU A 241 6.84 32.82 7.90
C GLU A 241 6.00 31.85 8.73
N ILE A 242 5.72 30.64 8.22
CA ILE A 242 5.09 29.58 8.98
C ILE A 242 6.21 28.69 9.50
N PRO A 243 6.67 28.92 10.74
CA PRO A 243 7.79 28.18 11.26
C PRO A 243 7.34 26.74 11.54
N PHE A 244 8.17 25.76 11.16
CA PHE A 244 7.87 24.36 11.42
C PHE A 244 8.63 23.82 12.65
N TYR A 245 8.27 22.60 13.05
CA TYR A 245 8.89 21.90 14.17
C TYR A 245 9.80 20.79 13.64
N LEU A 246 11.07 20.83 14.00
CA LEU A 246 12.02 19.78 13.66
C LEU A 246 12.16 18.83 14.84
N ARG A 247 11.69 17.58 14.69
CA ARG A 247 11.73 16.56 15.75
C ARG A 247 12.48 15.33 15.29
N GLY A 248 13.19 14.71 16.22
CA GLY A 248 13.95 13.49 15.96
C GLY A 248 13.02 12.32 15.64
N VAL A 249 13.17 11.78 14.45
CA VAL A 249 12.58 10.51 14.01
C VAL A 249 13.70 9.49 13.78
N ALA A 250 13.35 8.22 13.69
CA ALA A 250 14.28 7.20 13.21
C ALA A 250 14.69 7.54 11.77
N VAL A 251 15.98 7.38 11.47
CA VAL A 251 16.58 7.77 10.19
C VAL A 251 17.03 6.50 9.49
N SER A 252 16.61 6.32 8.23
CA SER A 252 17.11 5.24 7.39
C SER A 252 18.49 5.60 6.81
N ASP A 253 19.24 4.60 6.36
CA ASP A 253 20.52 4.82 5.66
C ASP A 253 20.34 5.70 4.41
N LEU A 254 19.20 5.59 3.72
CA LEU A 254 18.85 6.44 2.59
C LEU A 254 18.70 7.92 3.01
N THR A 255 17.97 8.19 4.08
CA THR A 255 17.81 9.54 4.63
C THR A 255 19.18 10.13 4.99
N LEU A 256 20.02 9.37 5.69
CA LEU A 256 21.35 9.83 6.07
C LEU A 256 22.22 10.13 4.83
N GLY A 257 22.27 9.20 3.87
CA GLY A 257 23.02 9.36 2.63
C GLY A 257 22.52 10.54 1.77
N ASN A 258 21.22 10.87 1.82
CA ASN A 258 20.70 12.10 1.22
C ASN A 258 21.25 13.34 1.93
N ILE A 259 21.18 13.39 3.26
CA ILE A 259 21.63 14.53 4.06
C ILE A 259 23.13 14.79 3.86
N GLU A 260 23.96 13.75 3.86
CA GLU A 260 25.41 13.87 3.71
C GLU A 260 25.79 14.57 2.41
N ARG A 261 25.11 14.22 1.30
CA ARG A 261 25.35 14.76 -0.05
C ARG A 261 24.86 16.20 -0.24
N MET A 262 23.99 16.70 0.63
CA MET A 262 23.47 18.07 0.50
C MET A 262 24.58 19.12 0.76
N PRO A 263 24.65 20.20 -0.03
CA PRO A 263 25.54 21.31 0.28
C PRO A 263 25.14 21.99 1.61
N PRO A 264 26.09 22.59 2.35
CA PRO A 264 25.75 23.41 3.52
C PRO A 264 24.90 24.62 3.12
N ASN A 265 24.01 25.06 4.01
CA ASN A 265 23.11 26.21 3.79
C ASN A 265 22.28 26.13 2.49
N SER A 266 21.93 24.91 2.05
CA SER A 266 21.11 24.67 0.85
C SER A 266 19.61 24.78 1.11
N ILE A 267 19.19 24.67 2.37
CA ILE A 267 17.78 24.61 2.79
C ILE A 267 17.41 25.87 3.58
N GLY A 268 16.72 26.83 2.96
CA GLY A 268 16.14 27.97 3.66
C GLY A 268 14.99 27.54 4.57
N CYS A 269 14.88 28.12 5.77
CA CYS A 269 13.76 27.80 6.67
C CYS A 269 13.51 28.83 7.76
N SER A 270 12.28 28.81 8.26
CA SER A 270 11.89 29.39 9.54
C SER A 270 11.53 28.25 10.48
N VAL A 271 12.16 28.21 11.67
CA VAL A 271 11.99 27.10 12.61
C VAL A 271 11.51 27.62 13.96
N LYS A 272 10.46 27.01 14.51
CA LYS A 272 9.94 27.40 15.82
C LYS A 272 10.62 26.61 16.93
N GLU A 273 10.83 25.31 16.70
CA GLU A 273 11.42 24.41 17.67
C GLU A 273 12.29 23.37 16.96
N ILE A 274 13.45 23.09 17.55
CA ILE A 274 14.34 22.02 17.14
C ILE A 274 14.52 21.09 18.35
N ASN A 275 14.09 19.84 18.23
CA ASN A 275 14.25 18.83 19.26
C ASN A 275 14.78 17.52 18.63
N LEU A 276 16.10 17.44 18.50
CA LEU A 276 16.81 16.32 17.91
C LEU A 276 17.62 15.61 19.00
N ARG A 277 17.02 14.57 19.60
CA ARG A 277 17.64 13.79 20.66
C ARG A 277 17.97 12.39 20.17
N ASN A 278 19.25 12.03 20.23
CA ASN A 278 19.79 10.72 19.93
C ASN A 278 19.38 10.21 18.54
N THR A 279 19.43 11.10 17.54
CA THR A 279 19.06 10.82 16.15
C THR A 279 20.14 11.35 15.21
N ASP A 280 20.41 10.62 14.13
CA ASP A 280 21.34 11.05 13.07
C ASP A 280 20.75 12.18 12.21
N LEU A 281 19.45 12.49 12.39
CA LEU A 281 18.81 13.65 11.76
C LEU A 281 19.46 14.96 12.17
N ILE A 282 20.23 14.99 13.28
CA ILE A 282 21.03 16.16 13.67
C ILE A 282 21.97 16.65 12.56
N ASN A 283 22.37 15.76 11.64
CA ASN A 283 23.21 16.09 10.49
C ASN A 283 22.52 16.98 9.44
N ILE A 284 21.20 17.22 9.55
CA ILE A 284 20.49 18.19 8.70
C ILE A 284 20.82 19.64 9.07
N LEU A 285 21.19 19.91 10.33
CA LEU A 285 21.35 21.29 10.83
C LEU A 285 22.37 22.10 10.02
N PRO A 286 23.57 21.60 9.65
CA PRO A 286 24.51 22.34 8.80
C PRO A 286 24.01 22.59 7.37
N LYS A 287 22.96 21.89 6.92
CA LYS A 287 22.34 22.04 5.60
C LYS A 287 21.28 23.13 5.60
N MET A 288 20.78 23.50 6.79
CA MET A 288 19.75 24.49 6.99
C MET A 288 20.32 25.91 7.12
N ARG A 289 19.69 26.86 6.45
CA ARG A 289 19.85 28.30 6.63
C ARG A 289 18.59 28.83 7.31
N ILE A 290 18.66 28.96 8.64
CA ILE A 290 17.57 29.51 9.44
C ILE A 290 17.52 31.03 9.21
N HIS A 291 16.34 31.55 8.90
CA HIS A 291 16.13 32.99 8.67
C HIS A 291 16.45 33.81 9.93
N GLU A 292 17.00 35.01 9.78
CA GLU A 292 17.43 35.86 10.91
C GLU A 292 16.23 36.27 11.79
N ASP A 293 15.07 36.50 11.18
CA ASP A 293 13.83 36.81 11.91
C ASP A 293 13.19 35.59 12.61
N SER A 294 13.80 34.40 12.48
CA SER A 294 13.26 33.18 13.06
C SER A 294 13.43 33.17 14.59
N LYS A 295 12.31 33.33 15.30
CA LYS A 295 12.25 33.25 16.77
C LYS A 295 12.16 31.79 17.23
N VAL A 296 13.30 31.11 17.27
CA VAL A 296 13.40 29.73 17.79
C VAL A 296 13.05 29.73 19.29
N LYS A 297 11.92 29.12 19.64
CA LYS A 297 11.41 29.02 21.02
C LYS A 297 12.10 27.92 21.83
N LEU A 298 12.52 26.84 21.18
CA LEU A 298 13.11 25.68 21.83
C LEU A 298 14.22 25.07 20.97
N LEU A 299 15.39 24.85 21.56
CA LEU A 299 16.51 24.12 20.96
C LEU A 299 16.99 23.03 21.92
N GLY A 300 16.67 21.78 21.60
CA GLY A 300 17.10 20.59 22.32
C GLY A 300 17.90 19.67 21.40
N LEU A 301 19.21 19.58 21.62
CA LEU A 301 20.10 18.69 20.88
C LEU A 301 20.77 17.71 21.84
N SER A 302 20.69 16.42 21.55
CA SER A 302 21.50 15.42 22.23
C SER A 302 21.95 14.35 21.25
N ALA A 303 23.18 13.85 21.40
CA ALA A 303 23.71 12.75 20.60
C ALA A 303 24.32 11.69 21.52
N LYS A 304 24.20 10.41 21.17
CA LYS A 304 24.86 9.31 21.89
C LYS A 304 26.34 9.25 21.49
N LYS A 305 27.19 10.15 22.03
CA LYS A 305 28.68 10.21 21.96
C LYS A 305 29.30 10.02 20.55
N LYS A 306 29.96 11.02 19.95
CA LYS A 306 31.23 11.63 20.42
C LYS A 306 31.13 13.17 20.30
N ASN A 307 31.10 13.85 21.45
CA ASN A 307 31.27 15.30 21.66
C ASN A 307 30.30 16.28 20.96
N MET A 308 29.10 16.47 21.53
CA MET A 308 28.52 17.81 21.77
C MET A 308 27.27 17.67 22.65
N PHE A 309 27.32 18.22 23.87
CA PHE A 309 26.12 18.53 24.64
C PHE A 309 26.03 20.06 24.72
N LEU A 310 25.08 20.65 24.03
CA LEU A 310 24.64 22.02 24.27
C LEU A 310 23.14 21.99 24.56
N GLN A 311 22.77 22.18 25.82
CA GLN A 311 21.42 22.62 26.19
C GLN A 311 21.43 24.15 26.25
N TYR A 312 20.80 24.80 25.30
CA TYR A 312 20.50 26.23 25.37
C TYR A 312 19.00 26.42 25.62
N PHE A 313 18.65 26.96 26.80
CA PHE A 313 17.32 27.49 27.06
C PHE A 313 17.33 28.99 26.77
N HIS A 314 16.90 29.41 25.57
CA HIS A 314 16.65 30.82 25.30
C HIS A 314 15.19 31.14 25.62
N LYS A 315 14.96 31.82 26.75
CA LYS A 315 13.65 32.38 27.13
C LYS A 315 13.68 33.87 26.79
N THR A 316 13.25 34.26 25.59
CA THR A 316 13.01 35.69 25.29
C THR A 316 11.76 36.16 26.01
N LYS A 317 11.88 37.28 26.73
CA LYS A 317 10.78 38.07 27.29
C LYS A 317 9.86 38.59 26.19
#